data_AF-A0A2P2K1P0-F1
#
_entry.id   AF-A0A2P2K1P0-F1
#
_cell.length_a   1.000
_cell.length_b   1.000
_cell.length_c   1.000
_cell.angle_alpha   90.00
_cell.angle_beta   90.00
_cell.angle_gamma   90.00
#
_symmetry.space_group_name_H-M   'P 1'
#
loop_
_entity.id
_entity.type
_entity.pdbx_description
1 polymer ?
#
loop_
_entity_poly.entity_id
_entity_poly.type
_entity_poly.pdbx_seq_one_letter_code
_entity_poly.pdbx_strand_id
1 'polypeptide(L)'
;MHQLIVECPSIYEMLANPDFMWKKQPQIQVWRKQSSDEETTVNLESYGPLESITFFHEALKNNELSYDGNTIALPFNISILRWASVTREILNNAQLPEGVTFYNIYGTSFDTPFDVCYGAETSPIEDLSEVCHSIPQYTYVDGDGTVPAESAKADGLTATERVGVKADHRGLLRDKTVHQLVQKWLGVEQMVKKHSVSRTSRVVDASVGFAC
;
A
#
# COMPACT_ATOMS: atom_id res chain seq x y z
N MET A 1 -8.35 6.95 -19.13
CA MET A 1 -9.47 6.22 -18.50
C MET A 1 -8.87 5.37 -17.39
N HIS A 2 -9.14 5.69 -16.13
CA HIS A 2 -8.74 4.82 -15.02
C HIS A 2 -9.79 3.73 -14.90
N GLN A 3 -9.57 2.60 -15.57
CA GLN A 3 -10.48 1.47 -15.47
C GLN A 3 -10.17 0.73 -14.17
N LEU A 4 -11.02 0.93 -13.15
CA LEU A 4 -10.89 0.23 -11.87
C LEU A 4 -11.43 -1.18 -12.06
N ILE A 5 -10.56 -2.19 -11.98
CA ILE A 5 -10.97 -3.59 -11.86
C ILE A 5 -11.44 -3.78 -10.42
N VAL A 6 -12.66 -3.36 -10.12
CA VAL A 6 -13.19 -3.30 -8.76
C VAL A 6 -13.64 -4.66 -8.22
N GLU A 7 -13.42 -5.77 -8.91
CA GLU A 7 -13.82 -7.11 -8.40
C GLU A 7 -12.69 -7.87 -7.69
N CYS A 8 -11.47 -7.33 -7.69
CA CYS A 8 -10.37 -7.99 -6.96
C CYS A 8 -10.54 -7.80 -5.45
N PRO A 9 -10.67 -8.89 -4.64
CA PRO A 9 -10.85 -8.77 -3.19
C PRO A 9 -9.76 -7.96 -2.49
N SER A 10 -8.51 -8.05 -2.97
CA SER A 10 -7.39 -7.33 -2.38
C SER A 10 -7.56 -5.81 -2.44
N ILE A 11 -8.27 -5.26 -3.44
CA ILE A 11 -8.53 -3.82 -3.52
C ILE A 11 -9.38 -3.35 -2.33
N TYR A 12 -10.40 -4.14 -1.95
CA TYR A 12 -11.25 -3.81 -0.81
C TYR A 12 -10.51 -3.95 0.52
N GLU A 13 -9.67 -4.99 0.64
CA GLU A 13 -8.84 -5.21 1.82
C GLU A 13 -7.81 -4.09 2.02
N MET A 14 -7.29 -3.52 0.92
CA MET A 14 -6.31 -2.42 0.92
C MET A 14 -6.94 -1.02 0.98
N LEU A 15 -8.27 -0.88 0.98
CA LEU A 15 -8.90 0.43 1.25
C LEU A 15 -8.45 0.98 2.60
N ALA A 16 -8.40 2.30 2.73
CA ALA A 16 -8.01 2.95 3.98
C ALA A 16 -8.81 2.40 5.17
N ASN A 17 -8.10 2.02 6.24
CA ASN A 17 -8.73 1.46 7.43
C ASN A 17 -9.51 2.53 8.20
N PRO A 18 -10.85 2.41 8.32
CA PRO A 18 -11.66 3.39 9.06
C PRO A 18 -11.39 3.37 10.56
N ASP A 19 -10.90 2.25 11.10
CA ASP A 19 -10.58 2.10 12.52
C ASP A 19 -9.15 2.56 12.84
N PHE A 20 -8.34 2.87 11.82
CA PHE A 20 -6.98 3.35 12.04
C PHE A 20 -6.99 4.84 12.39
N MET A 21 -6.30 5.17 13.48
CA MET A 21 -6.17 6.53 13.99
C MET A 21 -5.07 7.29 13.25
N TRP A 22 -5.35 7.70 12.01
CA TRP A 22 -4.46 8.53 11.23
C TRP A 22 -4.17 9.87 11.93
N LYS A 23 -2.94 10.37 11.83
CA LYS A 23 -2.61 11.76 12.22
C LYS A 23 -3.45 12.79 11.48
N LYS A 24 -3.68 12.53 10.20
CA LYS A 24 -4.63 13.23 9.32
C LYS A 24 -5.37 12.16 8.54
N GLN A 25 -6.71 12.16 8.58
CA GLN A 25 -7.50 11.21 7.80
C GLN A 25 -7.30 11.47 6.29
N PRO A 26 -7.05 10.43 5.47
CA PRO A 26 -7.04 10.59 4.01
C PRO A 26 -8.46 10.91 3.52
N GLN A 27 -8.57 11.81 2.56
CA GLN A 27 -9.86 12.25 2.03
C GLN A 27 -9.96 12.10 0.51
N ILE A 28 -11.16 11.73 0.07
CA ILE A 28 -11.64 11.96 -1.29
C ILE A 28 -12.40 13.27 -1.28
N GLN A 29 -12.04 14.20 -2.15
CA GLN A 29 -12.63 15.53 -2.24
C GLN A 29 -13.23 15.73 -3.63
N VAL A 30 -14.40 16.37 -3.70
CA VAL A 30 -15.10 16.59 -4.97
C VAL A 30 -15.73 17.96 -4.97
N TRP A 31 -15.42 18.77 -5.97
CA TRP A 31 -16.17 19.99 -6.23
C TRP A 31 -17.53 19.62 -6.82
N ARG A 32 -18.60 19.95 -6.11
CA ARG A 32 -19.97 19.53 -6.43
C ARG A 32 -20.86 20.75 -6.62
N LYS A 33 -21.70 20.68 -7.65
CA LYS A 33 -22.74 21.68 -7.90
C LYS A 33 -23.99 21.30 -7.12
N GLN A 34 -24.45 22.21 -6.26
CA GLN A 34 -25.71 22.06 -5.53
C GLN A 34 -26.70 23.09 -6.08
N SER A 35 -27.78 22.59 -6.68
CA SER A 35 -28.91 23.41 -7.10
C SER A 35 -29.96 23.41 -6.00
N SER A 36 -30.14 24.56 -5.34
CA SER A 36 -31.37 24.84 -4.59
C SER A 36 -32.34 25.60 -5.49
N ASP A 37 -33.63 25.64 -5.15
CA ASP A 37 -34.70 26.23 -5.99
C ASP A 37 -34.47 27.71 -6.36
N GLU A 38 -33.52 28.41 -5.72
CA GLU A 38 -33.25 29.84 -5.94
C GLU A 38 -31.77 30.17 -6.25
N GLU A 39 -30.80 29.28 -5.99
CA GLU A 39 -29.37 29.54 -6.25
C GLU A 39 -28.57 28.25 -6.52
N THR A 40 -27.65 28.34 -7.49
CA THR A 40 -26.66 27.28 -7.75
C THR A 40 -25.36 27.64 -7.04
N THR A 41 -24.95 26.82 -6.08
CA THR A 41 -23.67 26.98 -5.37
C THR A 41 -22.73 25.83 -5.71
N VAL A 42 -21.43 26.10 -5.66
CA VAL A 42 -20.39 25.09 -5.88
C VAL A 42 -19.62 24.92 -4.57
N ASN A 43 -19.64 23.71 -4.01
CA ASN A 43 -19.06 23.40 -2.71
C ASN A 43 -18.07 22.23 -2.84
N LEU A 44 -17.00 22.26 -2.04
CA LEU A 44 -16.08 21.14 -1.92
C LEU A 44 -16.61 20.15 -0.88
N GLU A 45 -17.04 18.97 -1.34
CA GLU A 45 -17.44 17.87 -0.48
C GLU A 45 -16.22 16.98 -0.16
N SER A 46 -16.14 16.48 1.07
CA SER A 46 -15.05 15.61 1.53
C SER A 46 -15.59 14.30 2.11
N TYR A 47 -14.99 13.20 1.72
CA TYR A 47 -15.34 11.84 2.11
C TYR A 47 -14.11 11.18 2.76
N GLY A 48 -14.20 10.85 4.05
CA GLY A 48 -13.16 10.11 4.77
C GLY A 48 -13.23 8.61 4.49
N PRO A 49 -12.45 7.76 5.19
CA PRO A 49 -12.43 6.32 4.94
C PRO A 49 -13.81 5.65 5.04
N LEU A 50 -14.64 6.04 6.01
CA LEU A 50 -15.99 5.47 6.15
C LEU A 50 -16.95 6.01 5.08
N GLU A 51 -16.95 7.32 4.85
CA GLU A 51 -17.82 7.97 3.87
C GLU A 51 -17.45 7.59 2.42
N SER A 52 -16.20 7.18 2.19
CA SER A 52 -15.71 6.73 0.88
C SER A 52 -16.49 5.54 0.33
N ILE A 53 -17.08 4.70 1.20
CA ILE A 53 -17.91 3.57 0.80
C ILE A 53 -19.14 4.04 0.01
N THR A 54 -19.84 5.06 0.52
CA THR A 54 -20.99 5.66 -0.16
C THR A 54 -20.55 6.35 -1.44
N PHE A 55 -19.41 7.05 -1.40
CA PHE A 55 -18.83 7.65 -2.60
C PHE A 55 -18.56 6.61 -3.70
N PHE A 56 -17.89 5.49 -3.38
CA PHE A 56 -17.60 4.44 -4.36
C PHE A 56 -18.86 3.77 -4.89
N HIS A 57 -19.86 3.54 -4.04
CA HIS A 57 -21.14 2.99 -4.45
C HIS A 57 -21.79 3.85 -5.54
N GLU A 58 -21.84 5.17 -5.34
CA GLU A 58 -22.45 6.10 -6.30
C GLU A 58 -21.58 6.34 -7.53
N ALA A 59 -20.27 6.54 -7.35
CA ALA A 59 -19.34 6.79 -8.45
C ALA A 59 -19.22 5.59 -9.40
N LEU A 60 -19.33 4.37 -8.88
CA LEU A 60 -19.14 3.15 -9.66
C LEU A 60 -20.45 2.45 -10.02
N LYS A 61 -21.63 3.05 -9.75
CA LYS A 61 -22.96 2.44 -9.97
C LYS A 61 -23.15 1.92 -11.41
N ASN A 62 -22.58 2.64 -12.39
CA ASN A 62 -22.65 2.33 -13.82
C ASN A 62 -21.27 1.95 -14.40
N ASN A 63 -20.33 1.50 -13.56
CA ASN A 63 -19.00 1.14 -14.04
C ASN A 63 -19.05 -0.13 -14.89
N GLU A 64 -18.42 -0.09 -16.06
CA GLU A 64 -18.48 -1.16 -17.06
C GLU A 64 -17.10 -1.40 -17.70
N LEU A 65 -16.86 -2.65 -18.12
CA LEU A 65 -15.68 -3.07 -18.87
C LEU A 65 -16.11 -3.62 -20.23
N SER A 66 -15.62 -3.00 -21.30
CA SER A 66 -15.72 -3.56 -22.65
C SER A 66 -14.60 -4.57 -22.88
N TYR A 67 -14.96 -5.85 -23.08
CA TYR A 67 -14.02 -6.91 -23.42
C TYR A 67 -14.62 -7.82 -24.50
N ASP A 68 -13.89 -8.01 -25.60
CA ASP A 68 -14.30 -8.84 -26.74
C ASP A 68 -15.70 -8.52 -27.29
N GLY A 69 -16.02 -7.23 -27.43
CA GLY A 69 -17.33 -6.75 -27.90
C GLY A 69 -18.48 -6.90 -26.89
N ASN A 70 -18.23 -7.48 -25.71
CA ASN A 70 -19.19 -7.56 -24.62
C ASN A 70 -18.96 -6.45 -23.61
N THR A 71 -20.05 -6.00 -22.98
CA THR A 71 -20.02 -5.07 -21.85
C THR A 71 -20.28 -5.84 -20.56
N ILE A 72 -19.36 -5.73 -19.62
CA ILE A 72 -19.44 -6.39 -18.30
C ILE A 72 -19.62 -5.31 -17.25
N ALA A 73 -20.74 -5.32 -16.54
CA ALA A 73 -20.96 -4.41 -15.41
C ALA A 73 -20.04 -4.82 -14.24
N LEU A 74 -19.28 -3.84 -13.72
CA LEU A 74 -18.35 -4.01 -12.61
C LEU A 74 -18.57 -2.92 -11.55
N PRO A 75 -19.76 -2.83 -10.95
CA PRO A 75 -20.02 -1.83 -9.91
C PRO A 75 -19.23 -2.14 -8.64
N PHE A 76 -19.20 -1.17 -7.72
CA PHE A 76 -18.65 -1.38 -6.39
C PHE A 76 -19.37 -2.53 -5.67
N ASN A 77 -18.63 -3.55 -5.24
CA ASN A 77 -19.18 -4.79 -4.75
C ASN A 77 -19.23 -4.82 -3.22
N ILE A 78 -20.41 -4.52 -2.67
CA ILE A 78 -20.67 -4.51 -1.22
C ILE A 78 -20.45 -5.89 -0.57
N SER A 79 -20.67 -6.99 -1.31
CA SER A 79 -20.43 -8.33 -0.78
C SER A 79 -18.95 -8.58 -0.54
N ILE A 80 -18.09 -8.18 -1.48
CA ILE A 80 -16.63 -8.27 -1.31
C ILE A 80 -16.16 -7.32 -0.21
N LEU A 81 -16.70 -6.10 -0.14
CA LEU A 81 -16.40 -5.16 0.95
C LEU A 81 -16.69 -5.78 2.32
N ARG A 82 -17.84 -6.45 2.49
CA ARG A 82 -18.18 -7.14 3.75
C ARG A 82 -17.14 -8.21 4.11
N TRP A 83 -16.66 -8.97 3.13
CA TRP A 83 -15.62 -9.98 3.37
C TRP A 83 -14.31 -9.31 3.78
N ALA A 84 -13.91 -8.24 3.08
CA ALA A 84 -12.72 -7.47 3.42
C ALA A 84 -12.80 -6.83 4.81
N SER A 85 -13.99 -6.40 5.26
CA SER A 85 -14.21 -5.92 6.63
C SER A 85 -13.95 -7.01 7.67
N VAL A 86 -14.39 -8.25 7.41
CA VAL A 86 -14.09 -9.40 8.29
C VAL A 86 -12.59 -9.72 8.31
N THR A 87 -11.92 -9.73 7.15
CA THR A 87 -10.46 -9.89 7.09
C THR A 87 -9.75 -8.82 7.93
N ARG A 88 -10.19 -7.57 7.82
CA ARG A 88 -9.62 -6.43 8.55
C ARG A 88 -9.81 -6.55 10.06
N GLU A 89 -10.98 -6.98 10.52
CA GLU A 89 -11.23 -7.23 11.94
C GLU A 89 -10.27 -8.30 12.49
N ILE A 90 -10.04 -9.38 11.73
CA ILE A 90 -9.07 -10.42 12.10
C ILE A 90 -7.66 -9.84 12.19
N LEU A 91 -7.24 -9.05 11.19
CA LEU A 91 -5.91 -8.43 11.15
C LEU A 91 -5.70 -7.43 12.30
N ASN A 92 -6.69 -6.58 12.59
CA ASN A 92 -6.62 -5.59 13.66
C ASN A 92 -6.46 -6.23 15.05
N ASN A 93 -6.96 -7.45 15.24
CA ASN A 93 -6.89 -8.20 16.49
C ASN A 93 -5.78 -9.24 16.54
N ALA A 94 -5.03 -9.42 15.45
CA ALA A 94 -3.99 -10.42 15.36
C ALA A 94 -2.83 -10.13 16.32
N GLN A 95 -2.33 -11.17 16.97
CA GLN A 95 -1.15 -11.11 17.83
C GLN A 95 -0.16 -12.18 17.41
N LEU A 96 1.13 -11.89 17.57
CA LEU A 96 2.17 -12.87 17.33
C LEU A 96 2.23 -13.87 18.49
N PRO A 97 2.45 -15.17 18.20
CA PRO A 97 2.73 -16.14 19.25
C PRO A 97 3.98 -15.79 20.05
N GLU A 98 4.03 -16.26 21.31
CA GLU A 98 5.22 -16.13 22.13
C GLU A 98 6.45 -16.78 21.45
N GLY A 99 7.59 -16.11 21.53
CA GLY A 99 8.85 -16.56 20.91
C GLY A 99 9.00 -16.21 19.42
N VAL A 100 8.01 -15.61 18.76
CA VAL A 100 8.15 -15.12 17.39
C VAL A 100 8.69 -13.69 17.38
N THR A 101 9.79 -13.48 16.68
CA THR A 101 10.39 -12.14 16.48
C THR A 101 9.85 -11.51 15.20
N PHE A 102 9.41 -10.26 15.28
CA PHE A 102 8.91 -9.50 14.14
C PHE A 102 9.80 -8.31 13.81
N TYR A 103 10.03 -8.11 12.51
CA TYR A 103 10.81 -7.01 11.96
C TYR A 103 9.99 -6.39 10.83
N ASN A 104 10.02 -5.05 10.72
CA ASN A 104 9.33 -4.33 9.66
C ASN A 104 10.34 -3.48 8.87
N ILE A 105 10.36 -3.67 7.55
CA ILE A 105 11.03 -2.78 6.61
C ILE A 105 9.95 -2.08 5.79
N TYR A 106 10.03 -0.75 5.69
CA TYR A 106 9.10 0.04 4.90
C TYR A 106 9.83 1.11 4.08
N GLY A 107 9.23 1.52 2.96
CA GLY A 107 9.81 2.55 2.10
C GLY A 107 9.46 3.97 2.59
N THR A 108 10.34 4.92 2.28
CA THR A 108 10.27 6.32 2.68
C THR A 108 10.92 7.23 1.62
N SER A 109 10.74 8.54 1.76
CA SER A 109 11.32 9.59 0.94
C SER A 109 10.83 9.63 -0.51
N PHE A 110 9.62 9.14 -0.75
CA PHE A 110 8.89 9.30 -2.00
C PHE A 110 7.52 9.93 -1.73
N ASP A 111 7.16 10.90 -2.57
CA ASP A 111 5.83 11.51 -2.56
C ASP A 111 4.79 10.42 -2.82
N THR A 112 3.94 10.17 -1.83
CA THR A 112 2.94 9.10 -1.86
C THR A 112 1.54 9.71 -1.83
N PRO A 113 0.68 9.43 -2.83
CA PRO A 113 -0.68 9.98 -2.87
C PRO A 113 -1.43 9.72 -1.57
N PHE A 114 -2.10 10.75 -1.05
CA PHE A 114 -2.78 10.69 0.25
C PHE A 114 -4.22 11.13 0.18
N ASP A 115 -4.47 12.38 -0.24
CA ASP A 115 -5.81 12.85 -0.60
C ASP A 115 -5.94 12.90 -2.12
N VAL A 116 -7.17 12.80 -2.60
CA VAL A 116 -7.52 13.00 -4.01
C VAL A 116 -8.65 14.02 -4.12
N CYS A 117 -8.54 14.93 -5.07
CA CYS A 117 -9.56 15.94 -5.38
C CYS A 117 -9.99 15.84 -6.84
N TYR A 118 -11.30 15.88 -7.08
CA TYR A 118 -11.93 15.82 -8.39
C TYR A 118 -12.73 17.09 -8.70
N GLY A 119 -12.65 17.54 -9.95
CA GLY A 119 -13.29 18.78 -10.42
C GLY A 119 -12.58 20.05 -9.95
N ALA A 120 -13.19 21.20 -10.23
CA ALA A 120 -12.77 22.51 -9.72
C ALA A 120 -14.00 23.39 -9.46
N GLU A 121 -13.83 24.50 -8.74
CA GLU A 121 -14.91 25.47 -8.51
C GLU A 121 -15.55 25.96 -9.82
N THR A 122 -14.74 26.15 -10.86
CA THR A 122 -15.19 26.56 -12.20
C THR A 122 -15.70 25.42 -13.08
N SER A 123 -15.48 24.17 -12.68
CA SER A 123 -15.87 22.96 -13.41
C SER A 123 -16.19 21.82 -12.43
N PRO A 124 -17.31 21.94 -11.68
CA PRO A 124 -17.70 20.96 -10.69
C PRO A 124 -18.20 19.67 -11.36
N ILE A 125 -18.15 18.58 -10.61
CA ILE A 125 -18.70 17.27 -10.96
C ILE A 125 -20.21 17.28 -10.71
N GLU A 126 -21.01 16.98 -11.74
CA GLU A 126 -22.49 16.97 -11.63
C GLU A 126 -23.01 15.58 -11.24
N ASP A 127 -22.55 14.52 -11.91
CA ASP A 127 -22.78 13.13 -11.50
C ASP A 127 -21.48 12.51 -10.98
N LEU A 128 -21.54 11.84 -9.81
CA LEU A 128 -20.35 11.22 -9.21
C LEU A 128 -19.70 10.15 -10.10
N SER A 129 -20.41 9.57 -11.07
CA SER A 129 -19.83 8.65 -12.04
C SER A 129 -18.82 9.32 -12.99
N GLU A 130 -18.87 10.64 -13.15
CA GLU A 130 -17.91 11.41 -13.94
C GLU A 130 -16.50 11.40 -13.33
N VAL A 131 -16.36 11.09 -12.03
CA VAL A 131 -15.04 11.07 -11.37
C VAL A 131 -14.08 10.08 -12.04
N CYS A 132 -14.59 8.92 -12.51
CA CYS A 132 -13.82 7.91 -13.23
C CYS A 132 -13.28 8.41 -14.59
N HIS A 133 -13.86 9.48 -15.11
CA HIS A 133 -13.52 10.11 -16.39
C HIS A 133 -12.84 11.48 -16.22
N SER A 134 -12.68 11.94 -14.98
CA SER A 134 -12.03 13.21 -14.66
C SER A 134 -10.53 13.04 -14.36
N ILE A 135 -9.81 14.16 -14.32
CA ILE A 135 -8.39 14.19 -13.94
C ILE A 135 -8.29 14.43 -12.42
N PRO A 136 -7.79 13.46 -11.64
CA PRO A 136 -7.57 13.66 -10.20
C PRO A 136 -6.41 14.60 -9.92
N GLN A 137 -6.52 15.36 -8.84
CA GLN A 137 -5.42 16.08 -8.21
C GLN A 137 -5.09 15.43 -6.87
N TYR A 138 -3.83 15.11 -6.64
CA TYR A 138 -3.40 14.44 -5.41
C TYR A 138 -2.63 15.40 -4.50
N THR A 139 -2.82 15.22 -3.20
CA THR A 139 -1.84 15.66 -2.20
C THR A 139 -0.96 14.47 -1.84
N TYR A 140 0.22 14.75 -1.26
CA TYR A 140 1.22 13.73 -1.00
C TYR A 140 1.72 13.79 0.44
N VAL A 141 2.09 12.62 0.95
CA VAL A 141 2.81 12.43 2.21
C VAL A 141 4.04 11.57 1.98
N ASP A 142 4.92 11.49 2.99
CA ASP A 142 6.09 10.61 2.94
C ASP A 142 5.68 9.13 2.89
N GLY A 143 6.33 8.36 2.02
CA GLY A 143 6.12 6.92 1.85
C GLY A 143 7.02 6.36 0.76
N ASP A 144 6.55 5.29 0.12
CA ASP A 144 7.29 4.57 -0.93
C ASP A 144 6.76 4.84 -2.35
N GLY A 145 5.92 5.86 -2.51
CA GLY A 145 5.23 6.19 -3.76
C GLY A 145 3.94 5.39 -3.98
N THR A 146 3.58 4.48 -3.08
CA THR A 146 2.31 3.72 -3.11
C THR A 146 1.66 3.66 -1.72
N VAL A 147 2.43 3.31 -0.69
CA VAL A 147 1.97 3.15 0.69
C VAL A 147 2.55 4.27 1.56
N PRO A 148 1.72 5.08 2.24
CA PRO A 148 2.20 6.07 3.20
C PRO A 148 3.04 5.43 4.30
N ALA A 149 4.15 6.06 4.69
CA ALA A 149 5.03 5.52 5.73
C ALA A 149 4.31 5.32 7.08
N GLU A 150 3.31 6.15 7.38
CA GLU A 150 2.45 5.97 8.55
C GLU A 150 1.67 4.65 8.51
N SER A 151 1.04 4.35 7.36
CA SER A 151 0.32 3.10 7.12
C SER A 151 1.24 1.89 7.21
N ALA A 152 2.44 1.98 6.62
CA ALA A 152 3.39 0.87 6.62
C ALA A 152 3.89 0.48 8.02
N LYS A 153 3.74 1.36 9.02
CA LYS A 153 4.06 1.08 10.44
C LYS A 153 2.86 0.65 11.27
N ALA A 154 1.65 0.70 10.70
CA ALA A 154 0.38 0.49 11.39
C ALA A 154 -0.04 -0.98 11.50
N ASP A 155 0.92 -1.91 11.52
CA ASP A 155 0.62 -3.36 11.56
C ASP A 155 0.10 -3.86 12.92
N GLY A 156 0.15 -3.04 13.97
CA GLY A 156 -0.33 -3.40 15.31
C GLY A 156 0.57 -4.39 16.07
N LEU A 157 1.69 -4.83 15.48
CA LEU A 157 2.59 -5.81 16.06
C LEU A 157 3.75 -5.15 16.82
N THR A 158 4.24 -5.85 17.85
CA THR A 158 5.44 -5.43 18.57
C THR A 158 6.69 -5.82 17.78
N ALA A 159 7.19 -4.88 16.98
CA ALA A 159 8.41 -5.09 16.20
C ALA A 159 9.67 -4.96 17.07
N THR A 160 10.63 -5.85 16.84
CA THR A 160 11.99 -5.77 17.38
C THR A 160 12.77 -4.62 16.74
N GLU A 161 12.56 -4.40 15.45
CA GLU A 161 13.16 -3.30 14.70
C GLU A 161 12.18 -2.85 13.60
N ARG A 162 12.06 -1.54 13.39
CA ARG A 162 11.35 -0.93 12.26
C ARG A 162 12.33 -0.05 11.50
N VAL A 163 12.54 -0.32 10.22
CA VAL A 163 13.55 0.38 9.42
C VAL A 163 12.91 0.98 8.18
N GLY A 164 12.94 2.31 8.11
CA GLY A 164 12.61 3.06 6.90
C GLY A 164 13.78 3.03 5.91
N VAL A 165 13.53 2.62 4.68
CA VAL A 165 14.53 2.59 3.60
C VAL A 165 14.10 3.59 2.53
N LYS A 166 15.05 4.38 2.02
CA LYS A 166 14.81 5.29 0.89
C LYS A 166 14.74 4.50 -0.42
N ALA A 167 13.60 3.88 -0.67
CA ALA A 167 13.30 3.17 -1.91
C ALA A 167 11.80 3.26 -2.21
N ASP A 168 11.48 3.28 -3.51
CA ASP A 168 10.09 3.15 -3.96
C ASP A 168 9.53 1.75 -3.64
N HIS A 169 8.21 1.60 -3.73
CA HIS A 169 7.47 0.39 -3.34
C HIS A 169 8.07 -0.91 -3.92
N ARG A 170 8.43 -0.90 -5.21
CA ARG A 170 9.04 -2.05 -5.89
C ARG A 170 10.56 -2.06 -5.73
N GLY A 171 11.15 -0.90 -5.54
CA GLY A 171 12.57 -0.66 -5.30
C GLY A 171 13.06 -1.36 -4.03
N LEU A 172 12.22 -1.46 -3.00
CA LEU A 172 12.53 -2.20 -1.76
C LEU A 172 13.04 -3.62 -2.04
N LEU A 173 12.43 -4.34 -2.99
CA LEU A 173 12.77 -5.73 -3.31
C LEU A 173 14.18 -5.91 -3.90
N ARG A 174 14.78 -4.84 -4.43
CA ARG A 174 16.13 -4.86 -5.03
C ARG A 174 17.13 -4.01 -4.27
N ASP A 175 16.71 -3.39 -3.17
CA ASP A 175 17.53 -2.47 -2.41
C ASP A 175 18.61 -3.23 -1.61
N LYS A 176 19.84 -2.72 -1.64
CA LYS A 176 20.98 -3.38 -0.99
C LYS A 176 20.89 -3.31 0.52
N THR A 177 20.37 -2.22 1.08
CA THR A 177 20.17 -2.05 2.52
C THR A 177 19.10 -3.01 3.01
N VAL A 178 18.00 -3.19 2.28
CA VAL A 178 16.98 -4.22 2.58
C VAL A 178 17.62 -5.61 2.65
N HIS A 179 18.41 -6.00 1.64
CA HIS A 179 19.09 -7.29 1.65
C HIS A 179 20.05 -7.46 2.83
N GLN A 180 20.80 -6.42 3.19
CA GLN A 180 21.71 -6.43 4.34
C GLN A 180 20.95 -6.60 5.67
N LEU A 181 19.82 -5.89 5.84
CA LEU A 181 18.97 -6.02 7.03
C LEU A 181 18.44 -7.46 7.17
N VAL A 182 17.92 -8.03 6.08
CA VAL A 182 17.43 -9.42 6.07
C VAL A 182 18.56 -10.41 6.41
N GLN A 183 19.76 -10.24 5.82
CA GLN A 183 20.92 -11.09 6.14
C GLN A 183 21.35 -10.98 7.61
N LYS A 184 21.35 -9.78 8.17
CA LYS A 184 21.65 -9.51 9.58
C LYS A 184 20.65 -10.22 10.48
N TRP A 185 19.34 -10.05 10.25
CA TRP A 185 18.29 -10.64 11.09
C TRP A 185 18.20 -12.17 10.96
N LEU A 186 18.57 -12.73 9.81
CA LEU A 186 18.71 -14.18 9.61
C LEU A 186 20.04 -14.75 10.13
N GLY A 187 20.97 -13.92 10.62
CA GLY A 187 22.26 -14.36 11.15
C GLY A 187 23.28 -14.84 10.10
N VAL A 188 23.06 -14.56 8.81
CA VAL A 188 23.91 -15.03 7.71
C VAL A 188 25.31 -14.41 7.76
N GLU A 189 25.44 -13.16 8.22
CA GLU A 189 26.74 -12.49 8.36
C GLU A 189 27.70 -13.22 9.31
N GLN A 190 27.17 -13.93 10.32
CA GLN A 190 27.98 -14.72 11.25
C GLN A 190 28.52 -16.00 10.61
N MET A 191 27.83 -16.55 9.60
CA MET A 191 28.22 -17.79 8.93
C MET A 191 29.40 -17.58 7.96
N VAL A 192 29.43 -16.45 7.25
CA VAL A 192 30.53 -16.11 6.32
C VAL A 192 31.84 -15.89 7.06
N LYS A 193 31.81 -15.21 8.21
CA LYS A 193 33.00 -15.00 9.07
C LYS A 193 33.51 -16.30 9.69
N LYS A 194 32.62 -17.25 10.05
CA LYS A 194 33.04 -18.58 10.55
C LYS A 194 33.73 -19.42 9.47
N HIS A 195 33.28 -19.35 8.21
CA HIS A 195 33.89 -20.09 7.11
C HIS A 195 35.23 -19.50 6.64
N SER A 196 35.41 -18.18 6.71
CA SER A 196 36.70 -17.55 6.36
C SER A 196 37.81 -17.85 7.37
N VAL A 197 37.47 -18.06 8.65
CA VAL A 197 38.45 -18.41 9.71
C VAL A 197 38.82 -19.90 9.68
N SER A 198 37.97 -20.76 9.12
CA SER A 198 38.16 -22.23 9.09
C SER A 198 39.10 -22.73 7.98
N ARG A 199 39.67 -21.87 7.13
CA ARG A 199 40.38 -22.28 5.90
C ARG A 199 41.90 -22.07 5.98
N THR A 200 42.53 -22.54 7.05
CA THR A 200 44.00 -22.67 7.16
C THR A 200 44.40 -24.14 7.34
N SER A 201 44.02 -25.00 6.39
CA SER A 201 44.69 -26.30 6.26
C SER A 201 46.07 -26.09 5.65
N ARG A 202 47.13 -26.09 6.48
CA ARG A 202 48.50 -26.24 5.99
C ARG A 202 48.63 -27.63 5.37
N VAL A 203 48.74 -27.69 4.05
CA VAL A 203 49.18 -28.90 3.35
C VAL A 203 50.71 -28.88 3.40
N VAL A 204 51.29 -29.85 4.10
CA VAL A 204 52.73 -30.09 4.10
C VAL A 204 53.02 -30.99 2.90
N ASP A 205 53.67 -30.44 1.87
CA ASP A 205 54.18 -31.23 0.76
C ASP A 205 55.37 -32.06 1.24
N ALA A 206 55.20 -33.38 1.29
CA ALA A 206 56.28 -34.33 1.51
C ALA A 206 56.79 -34.81 0.13
N SER A 207 57.84 -34.17 -0.37
CA SER A 207 58.60 -34.68 -1.51
C SER A 207 59.44 -35.88 -1.06
N VAL A 208 58.94 -37.09 -1.31
CA VAL A 208 59.73 -38.32 -1.18
C VAL A 208 60.60 -38.46 -2.42
N GLY A 209 61.88 -38.12 -2.29
CA GLY A 209 62.91 -38.47 -3.26
C GLY A 209 63.26 -39.95 -3.15
N PHE A 210 63.37 -40.63 -4.28
CA PHE A 210 64.13 -41.87 -4.40
C PHE A 210 65.27 -41.64 -5.39
N ALA A 211 66.48 -41.83 -4.88
CA ALA A 211 67.72 -41.88 -5.64
C ALA A 211 68.07 -43.33 -5.96
N CYS A 212 68.61 -43.52 -7.19
CA CYS A 212 69.34 -44.66 -7.76
C CYS A 212 68.73 -46.06 -7.68
#